data_AF-A0A954HK12-F1
#
_entry.id   AF-A0A954HK12-F1
#
_cell.length_a   1.000
_cell.length_b   1.000
_cell.length_c   1.000
_cell.angle_alpha   90.00
_cell.angle_beta   90.00
_cell.angle_gamma   90.00
#
_symmetry.space_group_name_H-M   'P 1'
#
loop_
_entity.id
_entity.type
_entity.pdbx_description
1 polymer ?
#
loop_
_entity_poly.entity_id
_entity_poly.type
_entity_poly.pdbx_seq_one_letter_code
_entity_poly.pdbx_strand_id
1 'polypeptide(L)'
;MNIFAATEDIEVLRRYIDRERQARKLAEQLLEDKSRELYRANEEIQQQYESLKTAQGQLVHSEKMASIGQLAAGVAHEINNPIGFVTSNVQTLGDYVTVFRDLLEDYADLQQAVREGRTADVATLMAQIDAVRESEDLDYVLDDTRDLLEESRSGLERVREIVQNL
;
A
#
# COMPACT_ATOMS: atom_id res chain seq x y z
N MET A 1 -71.15 -69.17 -34.05
CA MET A 1 -71.39 -68.06 -33.11
C MET A 1 -70.05 -67.60 -32.53
N ASN A 2 -69.16 -67.07 -33.38
CA ASN A 2 -67.76 -66.81 -33.00
C ASN A 2 -67.03 -65.85 -33.96
N ILE A 3 -67.73 -64.82 -34.46
CA ILE A 3 -67.15 -63.77 -35.32
C ILE A 3 -67.50 -62.41 -34.75
N PHE A 4 -68.76 -62.19 -34.32
CA PHE A 4 -69.18 -60.92 -33.71
C PHE A 4 -68.45 -60.59 -32.40
N ALA A 5 -68.29 -61.57 -31.49
CA ALA A 5 -67.52 -61.39 -30.24
C ALA A 5 -66.02 -61.15 -30.50
N ALA A 6 -65.44 -61.83 -31.50
CA ALA A 6 -64.05 -61.62 -31.91
C ALA A 6 -63.83 -60.21 -32.52
N THR A 7 -64.82 -59.68 -33.25
CA THR A 7 -64.76 -58.31 -33.79
C THR A 7 -64.84 -57.27 -32.68
N GLU A 8 -65.68 -57.50 -31.67
CA GLU A 8 -65.83 -56.62 -30.51
C GLU A 8 -64.55 -56.57 -29.64
N ASP A 9 -63.92 -57.73 -29.41
CA ASP A 9 -62.63 -57.84 -28.73
C ASP A 9 -61.48 -57.13 -29.51
N ILE A 10 -61.47 -57.26 -30.84
CA ILE A 10 -60.49 -56.56 -31.69
C ILE A 10 -60.69 -55.04 -31.61
N GLU A 11 -61.93 -54.56 -31.57
CA GLU A 11 -62.23 -53.13 -31.51
C GLU A 11 -61.83 -52.54 -30.15
N VAL A 12 -62.08 -53.27 -29.06
CA VAL A 12 -61.61 -52.91 -27.72
C VAL A 12 -60.07 -52.85 -27.67
N LEU A 13 -59.38 -53.87 -28.20
CA LEU A 13 -57.92 -53.90 -28.24
C LEU A 13 -57.32 -52.76 -29.07
N ARG A 14 -57.95 -52.40 -30.19
CA ARG A 14 -57.58 -51.21 -30.99
C ARG A 14 -57.70 -49.92 -30.19
N ARG A 15 -58.81 -49.71 -29.47
CA ARG A 15 -58.99 -48.53 -28.60
C ARG A 15 -57.94 -48.47 -27.48
N TYR A 16 -57.55 -49.61 -26.90
CA TYR A 16 -56.47 -49.68 -25.91
C TYR A 16 -55.11 -49.30 -26.51
N ILE A 17 -54.77 -49.83 -27.68
CA ILE A 17 -53.52 -49.51 -28.38
C ILE A 17 -53.47 -48.03 -28.77
N ASP A 18 -54.58 -47.45 -29.23
CA ASP A 18 -54.62 -46.03 -29.60
C ASP A 18 -54.49 -45.11 -28.38
N ARG A 19 -55.12 -45.45 -27.24
CA ARG A 19 -54.92 -44.73 -25.97
C ARG A 19 -53.48 -44.80 -25.49
N GLU A 20 -52.87 -45.98 -25.54
CA GLU A 20 -51.47 -46.18 -25.15
C GLU A 20 -50.52 -45.39 -26.07
N ARG A 21 -50.76 -45.38 -27.38
CA ARG A 21 -50.00 -44.57 -28.34
C ARG A 21 -50.13 -43.07 -28.07
N GLN A 22 -51.34 -42.60 -27.78
CA GLN A 22 -51.57 -41.20 -27.42
C GLN A 22 -50.86 -40.82 -26.11
N ALA A 23 -50.95 -41.67 -25.08
CA ALA A 23 -50.27 -41.46 -23.81
C ALA A 23 -48.75 -41.41 -23.98
N ARG A 24 -48.16 -42.32 -24.76
CA ARG A 24 -46.73 -42.32 -25.09
C ARG A 24 -46.31 -41.05 -25.81
N LYS A 25 -47.07 -40.62 -26.83
CA LYS A 25 -46.78 -39.40 -27.58
C LYS A 25 -46.79 -38.15 -26.67
N LEU A 26 -47.78 -38.06 -25.76
CA LEU A 26 -47.84 -36.97 -24.79
C LEU A 26 -46.67 -37.01 -23.80
N ALA A 27 -46.29 -38.21 -23.34
CA ALA A 27 -45.15 -38.39 -22.45
C ALA A 27 -43.82 -38.01 -23.13
N GLU A 28 -43.63 -38.40 -24.39
CA GLU A 28 -42.46 -38.03 -25.21
C GLU A 28 -42.38 -36.51 -25.40
N GLN A 29 -43.49 -35.86 -25.74
CA GLN A 29 -43.55 -34.40 -25.88
C GLN A 29 -43.22 -33.69 -24.57
N LEU A 30 -43.80 -34.13 -23.45
CA LEU A 30 -43.51 -33.55 -22.14
C LEU A 30 -42.04 -33.73 -21.74
N LEU A 31 -41.46 -34.91 -22.03
CA LEU A 31 -40.06 -35.19 -21.78
C LEU A 31 -39.16 -34.27 -22.62
N GLU A 32 -39.48 -34.06 -23.90
CA GLU A 32 -38.75 -33.16 -24.79
C GLU A 32 -38.81 -31.71 -24.30
N ASP A 33 -39.99 -31.24 -23.89
CA ASP A 33 -40.18 -29.89 -23.35
C ASP A 33 -39.42 -29.69 -22.04
N LYS A 34 -39.49 -30.66 -21.11
CA LYS A 34 -38.71 -30.59 -19.87
C LYS A 34 -37.21 -30.68 -20.11
N SER A 35 -36.78 -31.49 -21.07
CA SER A 35 -35.36 -31.56 -21.46
C SER A 35 -34.88 -30.22 -22.02
N ARG A 36 -35.69 -29.53 -22.83
CA ARG A 36 -35.38 -28.19 -23.34
C ARG A 36 -35.32 -27.14 -22.22
N GLU A 37 -36.26 -27.19 -21.28
CA GLU A 37 -36.28 -26.28 -20.13
C GLU A 37 -35.06 -26.47 -19.23
N LEU A 38 -34.72 -27.72 -18.89
CA LEU A 38 -33.52 -28.06 -18.11
C LEU A 38 -32.25 -27.62 -18.82
N TYR A 39 -32.16 -27.83 -20.14
CA TYR A 39 -31.01 -27.41 -20.93
C TYR A 39 -30.82 -25.89 -20.86
N ARG A 40 -31.89 -25.11 -21.06
CA ARG A 40 -31.84 -23.64 -20.96
C ARG A 40 -31.48 -23.16 -19.55
N ALA A 41 -32.09 -23.75 -18.52
CA ALA A 41 -31.79 -23.39 -17.14
C ALA A 41 -30.33 -23.70 -16.78
N ASN A 42 -29.78 -24.81 -17.28
CA ASN A 42 -28.38 -25.17 -17.08
C ASN A 42 -27.44 -24.17 -17.78
N GLU A 43 -27.72 -23.81 -19.03
CA GLU A 43 -26.96 -22.77 -19.74
C GLU A 43 -26.99 -21.42 -19.00
N GLU A 44 -28.14 -21.01 -18.48
CA GLU A 44 -28.28 -19.77 -17.71
C GLU A 44 -27.48 -19.81 -16.41
N ILE A 45 -27.59 -20.91 -15.64
CA ILE A 45 -26.80 -21.11 -14.41
C ILE A 45 -25.31 -21.08 -14.72
N GLN A 46 -24.88 -21.74 -15.80
CA GLN A 46 -23.47 -21.76 -16.19
C GLN A 46 -22.96 -20.35 -16.54
N GLN A 47 -23.76 -19.54 -17.25
CA GLN A 47 -23.42 -18.15 -17.56
C GLN A 47 -23.36 -17.28 -16.31
N GLN A 48 -24.31 -17.43 -15.40
CA GLN A 48 -24.33 -16.70 -14.12
C GLN A 48 -23.13 -17.10 -13.25
N TYR A 49 -22.78 -18.38 -13.22
CA TYR A 49 -21.62 -18.89 -12.49
C TYR A 49 -20.31 -18.32 -13.01
N GLU A 50 -20.07 -18.33 -14.33
CA GLU A 50 -18.85 -17.75 -14.90
C GLU A 50 -18.77 -16.23 -14.68
N SER A 51 -19.93 -15.55 -14.73
CA SER A 51 -20.01 -14.12 -14.42
C SER A 51 -19.66 -13.83 -12.95
N LEU A 52 -20.23 -14.60 -12.02
CA LEU A 52 -19.95 -14.49 -10.59
C LEU A 52 -18.49 -14.80 -10.28
N LYS A 53 -17.94 -15.86 -10.86
CA LYS A 53 -16.54 -16.26 -10.71
C LYS A 53 -15.59 -15.16 -11.21
N THR A 54 -15.91 -14.54 -12.34
CA THR A 54 -15.14 -13.42 -12.88
C THR A 54 -15.18 -12.21 -11.95
N ALA A 55 -16.37 -11.83 -11.48
CA ALA A 55 -16.55 -10.72 -10.55
C ALA A 55 -15.83 -10.95 -9.22
N GLN A 56 -15.89 -12.16 -8.66
CA GLN A 56 -15.16 -12.54 -7.46
C GLN A 56 -13.64 -12.43 -7.66
N GLY A 57 -13.13 -12.88 -8.81
CA GLY A 57 -11.72 -12.72 -9.17
C GLY A 57 -11.28 -11.25 -9.21
N GLN A 58 -12.12 -10.38 -9.79
CA GLN A 58 -11.87 -8.93 -9.83
C GLN A 58 -11.91 -8.31 -8.43
N LEU A 59 -12.86 -8.71 -7.57
CA LEU A 59 -12.94 -8.23 -6.19
C LEU A 59 -11.69 -8.62 -5.39
N VAL A 60 -11.29 -9.89 -5.42
CA VAL A 60 -10.07 -10.35 -4.75
C VAL A 60 -8.83 -9.61 -5.26
N HIS A 61 -8.76 -9.34 -6.57
CA HIS A 61 -7.66 -8.55 -7.13
C HIS A 61 -7.68 -7.09 -6.62
N SER A 62 -8.86 -6.47 -6.57
CA SER A 62 -9.04 -5.11 -6.06
C SER A 62 -8.65 -5.00 -4.57
N GLU A 63 -9.07 -5.94 -3.74
CA GLU A 63 -8.69 -5.99 -2.32
C GLU A 63 -7.18 -6.17 -2.13
N LYS A 64 -6.54 -7.01 -2.94
CA LYS A 64 -5.08 -7.16 -2.93
C LYS A 64 -4.39 -5.85 -3.30
N MET A 65 -4.85 -5.16 -4.34
CA MET A 65 -4.28 -3.87 -4.74
C MET A 65 -4.48 -2.79 -3.68
N ALA A 66 -5.66 -2.75 -3.05
CA ALA A 66 -5.92 -1.83 -1.93
C ALA A 66 -4.98 -2.12 -0.75
N SER A 67 -4.79 -3.40 -0.40
CA SER A 67 -3.87 -3.82 0.66
C SER A 67 -2.43 -3.44 0.35
N ILE A 68 -1.97 -3.65 -0.89
CA ILE A 68 -0.64 -3.22 -1.35
C ILE A 68 -0.51 -1.70 -1.25
N GLY A 69 -1.52 -0.93 -1.66
CA GLY A 69 -1.52 0.52 -1.53
C GLY A 69 -1.42 1.00 -0.09
N GLN A 70 -2.13 0.36 0.83
CA GLN A 70 -2.07 0.68 2.26
C GLN A 70 -0.70 0.34 2.86
N LEU A 71 -0.10 -0.80 2.50
CA LEU A 71 1.26 -1.15 2.90
C LEU A 71 2.28 -0.15 2.34
N ALA A 72 2.18 0.20 1.06
CA ALA A 72 3.06 1.18 0.43
C ALA A 72 2.96 2.55 1.12
N ALA A 73 1.76 3.00 1.47
CA ALA A 73 1.56 4.23 2.23
C ALA A 73 2.16 4.15 3.65
N GLY A 74 2.02 3.01 4.33
CA GLY A 74 2.62 2.77 5.64
C GLY A 74 4.14 2.82 5.60
N VAL A 75 4.75 2.12 4.65
CA VAL A 75 6.20 2.13 4.41
C VAL A 75 6.70 3.54 4.09
N ALA A 76 5.99 4.26 3.21
CA ALA A 76 6.34 5.65 2.90
C ALA A 76 6.31 6.54 4.14
N HIS A 77 5.29 6.39 4.99
CA HIS A 77 5.21 7.12 6.25
C HIS A 77 6.35 6.76 7.21
N GLU A 78 6.69 5.47 7.33
CA GLU A 78 7.79 5.02 8.19
C GLU A 78 9.17 5.46 7.71
N ILE A 79 9.38 5.63 6.39
CA ILE A 79 10.60 6.21 5.82
C ILE A 79 10.62 7.73 6.00
N ASN A 80 9.49 8.40 5.80
CA ASN A 80 9.42 9.86 5.87
C ASN A 80 9.71 10.39 7.29
N ASN A 81 9.33 9.65 8.33
CA ASN A 81 9.61 10.04 9.72
C ASN A 81 11.12 10.28 9.97
N PRO A 82 12.01 9.29 9.75
CA PRO A 82 13.45 9.47 9.89
C PRO A 82 14.08 10.47 8.95
N ILE A 83 13.59 10.55 7.71
CA ILE A 83 14.05 11.61 6.80
C ILE A 83 13.69 13.00 7.35
N GLY A 84 12.52 13.15 7.98
CA GLY A 84 12.06 14.42 8.56
C GLY A 84 12.99 14.93 9.65
N PHE A 85 13.33 14.10 10.64
CA PHE A 85 14.24 14.53 11.70
C PHE A 85 15.69 14.68 11.22
N VAL A 86 16.18 13.82 10.31
CA VAL A 86 17.51 14.02 9.69
C VAL A 86 17.59 15.38 8.98
N THR A 87 16.53 15.75 8.26
CA THR A 87 16.49 17.05 7.55
C THR A 87 16.50 18.21 8.53
N SER A 88 15.74 18.13 9.62
CA SER A 88 15.74 19.14 10.68
C SER A 88 17.11 19.28 11.33
N ASN A 89 17.74 18.15 11.67
CA ASN A 89 19.05 18.13 12.33
C ASN A 89 20.13 18.73 11.41
N VAL A 90 20.12 18.39 10.11
CA VAL A 90 21.05 18.97 9.13
C VAL A 90 20.86 20.49 8.98
N GLN A 91 19.63 20.99 9.07
CA GLN A 91 19.37 22.42 9.03
C GLN A 91 19.99 23.12 10.24
N THR A 92 19.74 22.63 11.46
CA THR A 92 20.32 23.17 12.69
C THR A 92 21.85 23.09 12.69
N LEU A 93 22.42 21.97 12.22
CA LEU A 93 23.87 21.83 12.04
C LEU A 93 24.43 22.89 11.06
N GLY A 94 23.67 23.27 10.04
CA GLY A 94 24.03 24.37 9.13
C GLY A 94 24.13 25.73 9.85
N ASP A 95 23.22 25.99 10.78
CA ASP A 95 23.24 27.20 11.61
C ASP A 95 24.46 27.19 12.55
N TYR A 96 24.78 26.05 13.17
CA TYR A 96 25.98 25.89 14.00
C TYR A 96 27.29 26.05 13.23
N VAL A 97 27.35 25.54 12.00
CA VAL A 97 28.50 25.78 11.12
C VAL A 97 28.73 27.27 10.85
N THR A 98 27.66 28.07 10.81
CA THR A 98 27.76 29.52 10.66
C THR A 98 28.39 30.15 11.90
N VAL A 99 27.93 29.78 13.10
CA VAL A 99 28.51 30.22 14.37
C VAL A 99 29.99 29.85 14.48
N PHE A 100 30.34 28.61 14.13
CA PHE A 100 31.74 28.16 14.15
C PHE A 100 32.61 28.92 13.16
N ARG A 101 32.10 29.23 11.95
CA ARG A 101 32.83 30.03 10.97
C ARG A 101 33.13 31.43 11.54
N ASP A 102 32.12 32.10 12.09
CA ASP A 102 32.26 33.47 12.58
C ASP A 102 33.26 33.53 13.76
N LEU A 103 33.18 32.57 14.69
CA LEU A 103 34.17 32.43 15.77
C LEU A 103 35.59 32.17 15.24
N LEU A 104 35.75 31.34 14.21
CA LEU A 104 37.06 31.08 13.61
C LEU A 104 37.66 32.32 12.94
N GLU A 105 36.83 33.17 12.34
CA GLU A 105 37.23 34.46 11.78
C GLU A 105 37.69 35.42 12.90
N ASP A 106 36.92 35.53 13.99
CA ASP A 106 37.30 36.35 15.15
C ASP A 106 38.62 35.87 15.79
N TYR A 107 38.83 34.56 15.91
CA TYR A 107 40.09 34.00 16.40
C TYR A 107 41.27 34.29 15.46
N ALA A 108 41.05 34.32 14.14
CA ALA A 108 42.07 34.68 13.17
C ALA A 108 42.48 36.15 13.30
N ASP A 109 41.50 37.05 13.46
CA ASP A 109 41.73 38.48 13.69
C ASP A 109 42.48 38.74 15.01
N LEU A 110 42.10 38.04 16.09
CA LEU A 110 42.82 38.06 17.36
C LEU A 110 44.28 37.61 17.18
N GLN A 111 44.50 36.50 16.49
CA GLN A 111 45.86 36.00 16.24
C GLN A 111 46.69 37.02 15.46
N GLN A 112 46.10 37.71 14.49
CA GLN A 112 46.78 38.75 13.71
C GLN A 112 47.13 39.96 14.59
N ALA A 113 46.19 40.44 15.41
CA ALA A 113 46.44 41.57 16.33
C ALA A 113 47.57 41.28 17.33
N VAL A 114 47.63 40.06 17.86
CA VAL A 114 48.72 39.60 18.74
C VAL A 114 50.06 39.62 18.00
N ARG A 115 50.12 39.11 16.77
CA ARG A 115 51.35 39.08 15.97
C ARG A 115 51.87 40.48 15.63
N GLU A 116 50.97 41.42 15.40
CA GLU A 116 51.29 42.81 15.05
C GLU A 116 51.56 43.69 16.28
N GLY A 117 51.40 43.17 17.50
CA GLY A 117 51.59 43.92 18.74
C GLY A 117 50.50 44.96 19.01
N ARG A 118 49.33 44.86 18.36
CA ARG A 118 48.18 45.77 18.53
C ARG A 118 47.42 45.46 19.82
N THR A 119 48.03 45.77 20.95
CA THR A 119 47.52 45.42 22.31
C THR A 119 46.13 45.98 22.62
N ALA A 120 45.77 47.16 22.09
CA ALA A 120 44.43 47.72 22.25
C ALA A 120 43.34 46.89 21.53
N ASP A 121 43.69 46.31 20.38
CA ASP A 121 42.76 45.51 19.58
C ASP A 121 42.57 44.12 20.16
N VAL A 122 43.62 43.55 20.78
CA VAL A 122 43.57 42.25 21.46
C VAL A 122 42.50 42.23 22.55
N ALA A 123 42.47 43.24 23.43
CA ALA A 123 41.48 43.29 24.52
C ALA A 123 40.04 43.41 23.97
N THR A 124 39.87 44.15 22.87
CA THR A 124 38.56 44.34 22.22
C THR A 124 38.08 43.06 21.57
N LEU A 125 38.94 42.39 20.80
CA LEU A 125 38.64 41.12 20.12
C LEU A 125 38.36 39.99 21.10
N MET A 126 39.12 39.92 22.21
CA MET A 126 38.84 38.95 23.28
C MET A 126 37.45 39.15 23.88
N ALA A 127 37.07 40.40 24.17
CA ALA A 127 35.73 40.71 24.70
C ALA A 127 34.62 40.39 23.69
N GLN A 128 34.85 40.57 22.39
CA GLN A 128 33.90 40.20 21.34
C GLN A 128 33.72 38.68 21.26
N ILE A 129 34.81 37.92 21.25
CA ILE A 129 34.78 36.45 21.26
C ILE A 129 34.04 35.93 22.49
N ASP A 130 34.36 36.44 23.69
CA ASP A 130 33.68 36.01 24.91
C ASP A 130 32.18 36.34 24.89
N ALA A 131 31.80 37.49 24.33
CA ALA A 131 30.40 37.87 24.15
C ALA A 131 29.65 36.94 23.19
N VAL A 132 30.26 36.56 22.05
CA VAL A 132 29.66 35.60 21.10
C VAL A 132 29.53 34.22 21.73
N ARG A 133 30.56 33.76 22.45
CA ARG A 133 30.53 32.46 23.15
C ARG A 133 29.41 32.37 24.17
N GLU A 134 29.11 33.47 24.87
CA GLU A 134 28.02 33.56 25.83
C GLU A 134 26.65 33.71 25.13
N SER A 135 26.55 34.56 24.10
CA SER A 135 25.27 34.80 23.41
C SER A 135 24.77 33.61 22.61
N GLU A 136 25.69 32.83 22.04
CA GLU A 136 25.37 31.63 21.25
C GLU A 136 25.33 30.35 22.11
N ASP A 137 25.64 30.44 23.41
CA ASP A 137 25.81 29.28 24.30
C ASP A 137 26.69 28.19 23.66
N LEU A 138 27.97 28.51 23.45
CA LEU A 138 28.87 27.66 22.68
C LEU A 138 28.98 26.23 23.25
N ASP A 139 28.88 26.07 24.57
CA ASP A 139 28.94 24.76 25.21
C ASP A 139 27.72 23.91 24.81
N TYR A 140 26.51 24.50 24.79
CA TYR A 140 25.31 23.85 24.26
C TYR A 140 25.46 23.50 22.77
N VAL A 141 25.90 24.45 21.95
CA VAL A 141 26.06 24.23 20.50
C VAL A 141 27.02 23.08 20.19
N LEU A 142 28.12 22.95 20.94
CA LEU A 142 29.08 21.87 20.77
C LEU A 142 28.51 20.49 21.16
N ASP A 143 27.74 20.43 22.25
CA ASP A 143 27.09 19.19 22.69
C ASP A 143 25.97 18.78 21.72
N ASP A 144 25.09 19.72 21.37
CA ASP A 144 23.97 19.48 20.47
C ASP A 144 24.45 19.10 19.06
N THR A 145 25.56 19.68 18.57
CA THR A 145 26.17 19.25 17.29
C THR A 145 26.47 17.73 17.28
N ARG A 146 26.94 17.18 18.40
CA ARG A 146 27.26 15.76 18.51
C ARG A 146 25.99 14.92 18.52
N ASP A 147 25.00 15.34 19.31
CA ASP A 147 23.72 14.65 19.44
C ASP A 147 22.96 14.64 18.11
N LEU A 148 22.85 15.79 17.43
CA LEU A 148 22.20 15.90 16.12
C LEU A 148 22.84 14.99 15.06
N LEU A 149 24.17 14.83 15.08
CA LEU A 149 24.89 13.91 14.18
C LEU A 149 24.60 12.44 14.51
N GLU A 150 24.60 12.06 15.79
CA GLU A 150 24.28 10.70 16.23
C GLU A 150 22.82 10.32 15.91
N GLU A 151 21.89 11.23 16.17
CA GLU A 151 20.47 11.07 15.81
C GLU A 151 20.27 10.97 14.29
N SER A 152 20.94 11.83 13.52
CA SER A 152 20.86 11.79 12.05
C SER A 152 21.36 10.45 11.51
N ARG A 153 22.47 9.94 12.05
CA ARG A 153 23.00 8.64 11.68
C ARG A 153 22.01 7.51 12.01
N SER A 154 21.44 7.52 13.20
CA SER A 154 20.42 6.56 13.62
C SER A 154 19.18 6.60 12.70
N GLY A 155 18.75 7.79 12.30
CA GLY A 155 17.68 7.97 11.31
C GLY A 155 17.99 7.31 9.97
N LEU A 156 19.18 7.55 9.43
CA LEU A 156 19.62 6.95 8.18
C LEU A 156 19.76 5.42 8.28
N GLU A 157 20.23 4.89 9.41
CA GLU A 157 20.28 3.46 9.68
C GLU A 157 18.86 2.85 9.68
N ARG A 158 17.89 3.52 10.31
CA ARG A 158 16.49 3.09 10.29
C ARG A 158 15.88 3.11 8.89
N VAL A 159 16.14 4.15 8.09
CA VAL A 159 15.70 4.19 6.67
C VAL A 159 16.26 2.99 5.91
N ARG A 160 17.54 2.67 6.10
CA ARG A 160 18.18 1.52 5.48
C ARG A 160 17.51 0.21 5.91
N GLU A 161 17.23 0.03 7.20
CA GLU A 161 16.55 -1.16 7.70
C GLU A 161 15.15 -1.34 7.10
N ILE A 162 14.37 -0.25 7.01
CA ILE A 162 13.04 -0.31 6.38
C ILE A 162 13.19 -0.76 4.93
N VAL A 163 14.07 -0.13 4.15
CA VAL A 163 14.27 -0.46 2.74
C VAL A 163 14.81 -1.89 2.53
N GLN A 164 15.64 -2.39 3.43
CA GLN A 164 16.16 -3.77 3.37
C GLN A 164 15.10 -4.83 3.71
N ASN A 165 14.08 -4.46 4.47
CA ASN A 165 13.00 -5.35 4.91
C ASN A 165 11.75 -5.28 3.99
N LEU A 166 11.81 -4.51 2.89
CA LEU A 166 10.79 -4.47 1.83
C LEU A 166 10.98 -5.60 0.81
#